data_AF-A0A820ATM8-F1
#
_entry.id   AF-A0A820ATM8-F1
#
_cell.length_a   1.000
_cell.length_b   1.000
_cell.length_c   1.000
_cell.angle_alpha   90.00
_cell.angle_beta   90.00
_cell.angle_gamma   90.00
#
_symmetry.space_group_name_H-M   'P 1'
#
loop_
_entity.id
_entity.type
_entity.pdbx_description
1 polymer ?
#
loop_
_entity_poly.entity_id
_entity_poly.type
_entity_poly.pdbx_seq_one_letter_code
_entity_poly.pdbx_strand_id
1 'polypeptide(L)'
;MTSNTKSPKQSRVTSSADRDELLNVFNRYAHHEHLGERYMTPHEFLQDYLGYLIGDNIDPTTLDILSSLVDLNKDQKITLTKFINFESLLLASDSLYRLAFQLFDRHGQGFITFDDFQYIISATKNFKEFPFNFNSDFVTTHFGAKRQRQITYKEFTQILLDFIDDQTIQAFRKFDKDNLGCISFKNFEIILNELRQYQLAEFISKHLNDVVKLSCSTSPPNQISYSYFTAFLQLLSNIESMRKIYLAVNYKKAHTYKSSMITKEEFLTEAQHFSYTTPLQIDILFAITHLLHKDHAGHEIHKDYIELSDFDLISANEHLLPYRLRSEIVDEYYKIEHQSIFMKVLESGYRFTLGSIAGAIGATAVYPIDLVKTRMQNQRTTSVVGERLYRNSIDCFKKVIRHEGVFGLYRGLIPQLVGVAPEKAIKLTVNDFIRDRFTLADGTIPFWSEILAGGCAGASQ
;
A
#
# COMPACT_ATOMS: atom_id res chain seq x y z
N MET A 1 27.90 27.52 16.35
CA MET A 1 27.03 26.52 16.98
C MET A 1 26.45 25.64 15.89
N THR A 2 27.15 24.57 15.55
CA THR A 2 26.79 23.60 14.52
C THR A 2 25.83 22.58 15.13
N SER A 3 24.55 22.62 14.73
CA SER A 3 23.55 21.66 15.18
C SER A 3 23.79 20.33 14.48
N ASN A 4 24.17 19.35 15.29
CA ASN A 4 24.48 17.98 14.94
C ASN A 4 23.24 17.28 14.36
N THR A 5 23.17 17.15 13.03
CA THR A 5 22.26 16.24 12.35
C THR A 5 22.75 14.81 12.60
N LYS A 6 22.19 14.13 13.59
CA LYS A 6 22.41 12.69 13.77
C LYS A 6 21.73 11.94 12.63
N SER A 7 22.55 11.36 11.76
CA SER A 7 22.16 10.36 10.78
C SER A 7 21.52 9.13 11.46
N PRO A 8 20.68 8.36 10.76
CA PRO A 8 20.11 7.12 11.30
C PRO A 8 21.25 6.19 11.68
N LYS A 9 21.17 5.59 12.88
CA LYS A 9 22.19 4.67 13.39
C LYS A 9 22.23 3.43 12.49
N GLN A 10 23.34 3.26 11.77
CA GLN A 10 23.68 2.01 11.10
C GLN A 10 23.74 0.86 12.11
N SER A 11 23.33 -0.33 11.63
CA SER A 11 23.33 -1.66 12.24
C SER A 11 24.31 -1.85 13.42
N ARG A 12 23.75 -2.22 14.57
CA ARG A 12 24.41 -2.21 15.89
C ARG A 12 25.22 -3.47 16.24
N VAL A 13 25.78 -4.20 15.25
CA VAL A 13 26.56 -5.42 15.51
C VAL A 13 27.95 -5.31 14.89
N THR A 14 28.82 -4.47 15.45
CA THR A 14 30.24 -4.42 15.02
C THR A 14 31.20 -3.91 16.10
N SER A 15 30.81 -3.77 17.38
CA SER A 15 31.77 -3.36 18.42
C SER A 15 32.35 -4.56 19.18
N SER A 16 33.66 -4.53 19.46
CA SER A 16 34.34 -5.54 20.29
C SER A 16 33.72 -5.65 21.69
N ALA A 17 33.19 -4.54 22.21
CA ALA A 17 32.57 -4.47 23.53
C ALA A 17 31.26 -5.27 23.60
N ASP A 18 30.45 -5.26 22.53
CA ASP A 18 29.21 -6.05 22.48
C ASP A 18 29.51 -7.56 22.46
N ARG A 19 30.65 -7.95 21.90
CA ARG A 19 31.06 -9.37 21.81
C ARG A 19 31.51 -9.92 23.17
N ASP A 20 32.18 -9.11 23.97
CA ASP A 20 32.57 -9.47 25.34
C ASP A 20 31.36 -9.52 26.28
N GLU A 21 30.36 -8.65 26.07
CA GLU A 21 29.09 -8.71 26.80
C GLU A 21 28.29 -9.97 26.46
N LEU A 22 28.18 -10.32 25.17
CA LEU A 22 27.55 -11.57 24.72
C LEU A 22 28.29 -12.81 25.25
N LEU A 23 29.61 -12.77 25.34
CA LEU A 23 30.41 -13.83 25.96
C LEU A 23 30.08 -14.00 27.44
N ASN A 24 29.93 -12.90 28.18
CA ASN A 24 29.55 -12.95 29.59
C ASN A 24 28.13 -13.50 29.80
N VAL A 25 27.19 -13.12 28.93
CA VAL A 25 25.83 -13.66 28.93
C VAL A 25 25.86 -15.14 28.62
N PHE A 26 26.54 -15.57 27.55
CA PHE A 26 26.67 -16.97 27.18
C PHE A 26 27.26 -17.82 28.32
N ASN A 27 28.33 -17.34 28.97
CA ASN A 27 28.98 -18.04 30.08
C ASN A 27 28.11 -18.18 31.34
N ARG A 28 27.04 -17.38 31.48
CA ARG A 28 26.08 -17.52 32.59
C ARG A 28 25.20 -18.77 32.43
N TYR A 29 24.89 -19.16 31.19
CA TYR A 29 23.98 -20.26 30.87
C TYR A 29 24.69 -21.49 30.31
N ALA A 30 25.93 -21.37 29.81
CA ALA A 30 26.74 -22.50 29.34
C ALA A 30 27.33 -23.29 30.53
N HIS A 31 26.60 -24.29 30.99
CA HIS A 31 27.00 -25.13 32.12
C HIS A 31 27.88 -26.33 31.74
N HIS A 32 27.94 -26.68 30.46
CA HIS A 32 28.69 -27.83 29.97
C HIS A 32 30.00 -27.43 29.28
N GLU A 33 31.01 -28.29 29.39
CA GLU A 33 32.33 -28.07 28.79
C GLU A 33 32.83 -29.36 28.13
N HIS A 34 33.30 -29.26 26.89
CA HIS A 34 33.90 -30.37 26.16
C HIS A 34 35.11 -29.88 25.37
N LEU A 35 36.26 -30.55 25.53
CA LEU A 35 37.53 -30.19 24.88
C LEU A 35 37.98 -28.73 25.12
N GLY A 36 37.63 -28.15 26.28
CA GLY A 36 37.97 -26.77 26.62
C GLY A 36 37.04 -25.71 26.02
N GLU A 37 36.00 -26.12 25.30
CA GLU A 37 34.95 -25.22 24.84
C GLU A 37 33.66 -25.41 25.67
N ARG A 38 33.12 -24.30 26.15
CA ARG A 38 31.81 -24.27 26.83
C ARG A 38 30.67 -24.29 25.82
N TYR A 39 29.62 -25.03 26.15
CA TYR A 39 28.42 -25.12 25.34
C TYR A 39 27.15 -25.17 26.20
N MET A 40 26.04 -24.78 25.60
CA MET A 40 24.69 -24.95 26.13
C MET A 40 23.99 -26.10 25.43
N THR A 41 23.16 -26.84 26.13
CA THR A 41 22.21 -27.76 25.51
C THR A 41 21.02 -26.97 24.94
N PRO A 42 20.31 -27.49 23.93
CA PRO A 42 19.12 -26.80 23.40
C PRO A 42 18.01 -26.61 24.43
N HIS A 43 17.92 -27.51 25.41
CA HIS A 43 16.99 -27.40 26.51
C HIS A 43 17.30 -26.19 27.40
N GLU A 44 18.56 -26.05 27.84
CA GLU A 44 19.03 -24.87 28.61
C GLU A 44 18.84 -23.56 27.82
N PHE A 45 19.07 -23.60 26.50
CA PHE A 45 18.85 -22.43 25.65
C PHE A 45 17.38 -22.00 25.59
N LEU A 46 16.46 -22.94 25.40
CA LEU A 46 15.03 -22.63 25.26
C LEU A 46 14.35 -22.30 26.59
N GLN A 47 14.75 -22.98 27.67
CA GLN A 47 14.15 -22.80 28.99
C GLN A 47 14.84 -21.70 29.80
N ASP A 48 16.17 -21.74 29.94
CA ASP A 48 16.88 -20.87 30.87
C ASP A 48 17.26 -19.53 30.24
N TYR A 49 17.67 -19.53 28.96
CA TYR A 49 18.02 -18.29 28.25
C TYR A 49 16.79 -17.57 27.69
N LEU A 50 15.98 -18.25 26.85
CA LEU A 50 14.82 -17.62 26.22
C LEU A 50 13.61 -17.49 27.15
N GLY A 51 13.54 -18.28 28.23
CA GLY A 51 12.38 -18.30 29.13
C GLY A 51 11.07 -18.70 28.46
N TYR A 52 11.13 -19.33 27.28
CA TYR A 52 9.97 -19.58 26.42
C TYR A 52 9.16 -20.79 26.87
N LEU A 53 9.82 -21.79 27.45
CA LEU A 53 9.21 -23.05 27.86
C LEU A 53 9.25 -23.19 29.39
N ILE A 54 8.24 -22.66 30.07
CA ILE A 54 8.08 -22.79 31.53
C ILE A 54 7.08 -23.92 31.81
N GLY A 55 7.56 -25.16 32.00
CA GLY A 55 6.73 -26.31 32.41
C GLY A 55 7.34 -27.69 32.13
N ASP A 56 6.89 -28.71 32.86
CA ASP A 56 7.49 -30.07 32.86
C ASP A 56 7.09 -30.98 31.68
N ASN A 57 6.12 -30.58 30.84
CA ASN A 57 5.60 -31.41 29.74
C ASN A 57 5.74 -30.70 28.38
N ILE A 58 6.97 -30.59 27.90
CA ILE A 58 7.26 -30.09 26.56
C ILE A 58 7.14 -31.26 25.58
N ASP A 59 6.33 -31.07 24.53
CA ASP A 59 6.26 -32.04 23.43
C ASP A 59 7.65 -32.21 22.78
N PRO A 60 8.23 -33.42 22.76
CA PRO A 60 9.59 -33.65 22.26
C PRO A 60 9.80 -33.13 20.83
N THR A 61 8.76 -33.18 20.00
CA THR A 61 8.76 -32.66 18.63
C THR A 61 8.91 -31.14 18.58
N THR A 62 8.28 -30.41 19.50
CA THR A 62 8.40 -28.95 19.58
C THR A 62 9.80 -28.53 20.02
N LEU A 63 10.38 -29.27 20.98
CA LEU A 63 11.75 -29.04 21.44
C LEU A 63 12.75 -29.28 20.29
N ASP A 64 12.61 -30.39 19.55
CA ASP A 64 13.46 -30.70 18.40
C ASP A 64 13.37 -29.61 17.33
N ILE A 65 12.16 -29.21 16.95
CA ILE A 65 11.93 -28.18 15.94
C ILE A 65 12.54 -26.83 16.37
N LEU A 66 12.31 -26.37 17.60
CA LEU A 66 12.85 -25.08 18.04
C LEU A 66 14.36 -25.12 18.27
N SER A 67 14.89 -26.26 18.73
CA SER A 67 16.33 -26.45 18.88
C SER A 67 17.08 -26.32 17.54
N SER A 68 16.44 -26.73 16.45
CA SER A 68 17.03 -26.65 15.11
C SER A 68 17.29 -25.23 14.62
N LEU A 69 16.66 -24.22 15.23
CA LEU A 69 16.91 -22.79 14.91
C LEU A 69 18.33 -22.34 15.27
N VAL A 70 18.91 -22.93 16.32
CA VAL A 70 20.24 -22.55 16.83
C VAL A 70 21.27 -23.65 16.56
N ASP A 71 20.85 -24.90 16.67
CA ASP A 71 21.69 -26.06 16.40
C ASP A 71 21.46 -26.65 14.99
N LEU A 72 21.96 -25.93 13.98
CA LEU A 72 21.86 -26.32 12.57
C LEU A 72 22.52 -27.69 12.27
N ASN A 73 23.56 -28.04 13.02
CA ASN A 73 24.32 -29.28 12.81
C ASN A 73 23.74 -30.48 13.58
N LYS A 74 22.71 -30.26 14.42
CA LYS A 74 22.09 -31.27 15.28
C LYS A 74 23.08 -32.02 16.18
N ASP A 75 24.15 -31.34 16.59
CA ASP A 75 25.16 -31.91 17.49
C ASP A 75 24.76 -31.80 18.98
N GLN A 76 23.57 -31.25 19.24
CA GLN A 76 22.98 -30.96 20.55
C GLN A 76 23.87 -30.03 21.40
N LYS A 77 24.72 -29.23 20.75
CA LYS A 77 25.68 -28.32 21.39
C LYS A 77 25.58 -26.93 20.77
N ILE A 78 25.10 -25.98 21.57
CA ILE A 78 25.10 -24.57 21.21
C ILE A 78 26.39 -23.95 21.73
N THR A 79 27.36 -23.79 20.83
CA THR A 79 28.64 -23.11 21.12
C THR A 79 28.47 -21.60 21.06
N LEU A 80 29.44 -20.85 21.59
CA LEU A 80 29.45 -19.39 21.54
C LEU A 80 29.29 -18.85 20.11
N THR A 81 29.92 -19.50 19.13
CA THR A 81 29.80 -19.11 17.72
C THR A 81 28.36 -19.25 17.22
N LYS A 82 27.67 -20.35 17.56
CA LYS A 82 26.26 -20.55 17.19
C LYS A 82 25.36 -19.54 17.88
N PHE A 83 25.62 -19.25 19.15
CA PHE A 83 24.90 -18.24 19.92
C PHE A 83 25.03 -16.83 19.32
N ILE A 84 26.25 -16.41 18.98
CA ILE A 84 26.48 -15.11 18.33
C ILE A 84 25.81 -15.05 16.96
N ASN A 85 25.85 -16.13 16.18
CA ASN A 85 25.18 -16.20 14.88
C ASN A 85 23.66 -16.03 15.03
N PHE A 86 23.06 -16.69 16.02
CA PHE A 86 21.64 -16.54 16.32
C PHE A 86 21.27 -15.10 16.71
N GLU A 87 22.03 -14.47 17.61
CA GLU A 87 21.83 -13.06 17.98
C GLU A 87 21.98 -12.11 16.77
N SER A 88 22.97 -12.35 15.91
CA SER A 88 23.15 -11.57 14.69
C SER A 88 21.96 -11.72 13.73
N LEU A 89 21.31 -12.88 13.71
CA LEU A 89 20.12 -13.15 12.91
C LEU A 89 18.91 -12.39 13.47
N LEU A 90 18.72 -12.37 14.79
CA LEU A 90 17.63 -11.60 15.43
C LEU A 90 17.70 -10.10 15.13
N LEU A 91 18.91 -9.58 14.94
CA LEU A 91 19.16 -8.16 14.65
C LEU A 91 19.00 -7.80 13.18
N ALA A 92 18.81 -8.77 12.29
CA ALA A 92 18.52 -8.52 10.88
C ALA A 92 17.12 -7.90 10.69
N SER A 93 16.97 -7.05 9.67
CA SER A 93 15.68 -6.40 9.35
C SER A 93 14.58 -7.38 8.91
N ASP A 94 14.98 -8.55 8.39
CA ASP A 94 14.16 -9.66 7.92
C ASP A 94 14.24 -10.88 8.86
N SER A 95 14.60 -10.68 10.13
CA SER A 95 14.88 -11.74 11.10
C SER A 95 13.77 -12.79 11.22
N LEU A 96 12.51 -12.38 11.25
CA LEU A 96 11.35 -13.30 11.31
C LEU A 96 11.32 -14.28 10.13
N TYR A 97 11.57 -13.79 8.91
CA TYR A 97 11.63 -14.65 7.72
C TYR A 97 12.86 -15.56 7.74
N ARG A 98 13.99 -15.08 8.26
CA ARG A 98 15.21 -15.91 8.39
C ARG A 98 15.01 -17.04 9.40
N LEU A 99 14.40 -16.75 10.54
CA LEU A 99 14.03 -17.76 11.54
C LEU A 99 13.07 -18.78 10.93
N ALA A 100 12.02 -18.31 10.25
CA ALA A 100 11.09 -19.20 9.57
C ALA A 100 11.80 -20.08 8.52
N PHE A 101 12.73 -19.51 7.74
CA PHE A 101 13.49 -20.30 6.77
C PHE A 101 14.35 -21.37 7.44
N GLN A 102 15.07 -21.03 8.51
CA GLN A 102 15.88 -22.00 9.26
C GLN A 102 15.03 -23.10 9.90
N LEU A 103 13.82 -22.77 10.36
CA LEU A 103 12.87 -23.75 10.87
C LEU A 103 12.50 -24.80 9.81
N PHE A 104 12.36 -24.36 8.57
CA PHE A 104 12.01 -25.21 7.44
C PHE A 104 13.23 -25.90 6.82
N ASP A 105 14.42 -25.32 6.86
CA ASP A 105 15.66 -25.96 6.39
C ASP A 105 16.21 -26.93 7.46
N ARG A 106 15.53 -28.08 7.59
CA ARG A 106 15.85 -29.09 8.61
C ARG A 106 17.26 -29.68 8.50
N HIS A 107 17.91 -29.52 7.35
CA HIS A 107 19.22 -30.09 7.05
C HIS A 107 20.33 -29.03 7.02
N GLY A 108 20.00 -27.74 7.16
CA GLY A 108 20.96 -26.63 7.12
C GLY A 108 21.69 -26.50 5.78
N GLN A 109 21.07 -26.95 4.68
CA GLN A 109 21.70 -26.98 3.35
C GLN A 109 21.58 -25.65 2.60
N GLY A 110 20.80 -24.70 3.14
CA GLY A 110 20.53 -23.41 2.52
C GLY A 110 19.39 -23.44 1.51
N PHE A 111 18.62 -24.53 1.46
CA PHE A 111 17.42 -24.67 0.64
C PHE A 111 16.40 -25.57 1.32
N ILE A 112 15.13 -25.40 0.96
CA ILE A 112 14.01 -26.18 1.51
C ILE A 112 13.53 -27.17 0.46
N THR A 113 13.39 -28.44 0.85
CA THR A 113 12.77 -29.48 0.02
C THR A 113 11.27 -29.59 0.29
N PHE A 114 10.55 -30.29 -0.59
CA PHE A 114 9.13 -30.57 -0.36
C PHE A 114 8.89 -31.37 0.93
N ASP A 115 9.77 -32.33 1.24
CA ASP A 115 9.65 -33.18 2.43
C ASP A 115 9.83 -32.36 3.71
N ASP A 116 10.77 -31.41 3.70
CA ASP A 116 10.96 -30.47 4.80
C ASP A 116 9.71 -29.63 5.04
N PHE A 117 9.16 -29.06 3.97
CA PHE A 117 7.94 -28.25 4.02
C PHE A 117 6.75 -29.05 4.55
N GLN A 118 6.52 -30.25 4.00
CA GLN A 118 5.43 -31.12 4.44
C GLN A 118 5.58 -31.50 5.92
N TYR A 119 6.80 -31.83 6.36
CA TYR A 119 7.07 -32.21 7.74
C TYR A 119 6.69 -31.08 8.72
N ILE A 120 7.21 -29.87 8.50
CA ILE A 120 6.95 -28.73 9.40
C ILE A 120 5.48 -28.36 9.41
N ILE A 121 4.83 -28.26 8.24
CA ILE A 121 3.40 -27.95 8.17
C ILE A 121 2.57 -29.03 8.88
N SER A 122 2.89 -30.32 8.70
CA SER A 122 2.18 -31.42 9.35
C SER A 122 2.33 -31.46 10.87
N ALA A 123 3.41 -30.88 11.39
CA ALA A 123 3.68 -30.78 12.83
C ALA A 123 2.90 -29.64 13.50
N THR A 124 2.35 -28.68 12.74
CA THR A 124 1.59 -27.56 13.30
C THR A 124 0.22 -27.98 13.84
N LYS A 125 -0.26 -27.31 14.90
CA LYS A 125 -1.59 -27.55 15.47
C LYS A 125 -2.70 -27.39 14.42
N ASN A 126 -2.63 -26.32 13.61
CA ASN A 126 -3.64 -25.98 12.61
C ASN A 126 -3.85 -27.09 11.58
N PHE A 127 -2.80 -27.87 11.27
CA PHE A 127 -2.91 -29.01 10.36
C PHE A 127 -3.85 -30.11 10.89
N LYS A 128 -3.90 -30.33 12.22
CA LYS A 128 -4.75 -31.38 12.81
C LYS A 128 -6.24 -31.12 12.60
N GLU A 129 -6.64 -29.85 12.63
CA GLU A 129 -8.04 -29.43 12.46
C GLU A 129 -8.37 -29.12 10.98
N PHE A 130 -7.40 -28.56 10.27
CA PHE A 130 -7.47 -28.21 8.85
C PHE A 130 -6.30 -28.82 8.08
N PRO A 131 -6.41 -30.11 7.68
CA PRO A 131 -5.33 -30.77 6.95
C PRO A 131 -5.15 -30.09 5.59
N PHE A 132 -3.92 -29.67 5.33
CA PHE A 132 -3.54 -29.10 4.05
C PHE A 132 -3.43 -30.20 2.99
N ASN A 133 -4.04 -29.97 1.82
CA ASN A 133 -3.94 -30.88 0.70
C ASN A 133 -2.59 -30.68 -0.03
N PHE A 134 -1.63 -31.55 0.25
CA PHE A 134 -0.32 -31.54 -0.42
C PHE A 134 -0.35 -32.01 -1.89
N ASN A 135 -1.50 -32.43 -2.42
CA ASN A 135 -1.70 -32.73 -3.84
C ASN A 135 -2.35 -31.55 -4.59
N SER A 136 -2.24 -30.32 -4.08
CA SER A 136 -2.81 -29.13 -4.69
C SER A 136 -1.96 -28.55 -5.82
N ASP A 137 -2.58 -27.69 -6.63
CA ASP A 137 -1.91 -26.94 -7.69
C ASP A 137 -0.77 -26.07 -7.12
N PHE A 138 -0.94 -25.54 -5.91
CA PHE A 138 0.11 -24.83 -5.17
C PHE A 138 1.40 -25.66 -5.07
N VAL A 139 1.31 -26.91 -4.60
CA VAL A 139 2.49 -27.77 -4.45
C VAL A 139 3.14 -28.05 -5.80
N THR A 140 2.33 -28.33 -6.83
CA THR A 140 2.87 -28.60 -8.18
C THR A 140 3.52 -27.37 -8.80
N THR A 141 3.03 -26.17 -8.51
CA THR A 141 3.55 -24.91 -9.03
C THR A 141 4.88 -24.54 -8.36
N HIS A 142 4.97 -24.67 -7.04
CA HIS A 142 6.17 -24.27 -6.31
C HIS A 142 7.25 -25.36 -6.30
N PHE A 143 6.89 -26.64 -6.10
CA PHE A 143 7.85 -27.75 -5.98
C PHE A 143 8.00 -28.60 -7.25
N GLY A 144 7.17 -28.34 -8.27
CA GLY A 144 7.11 -29.10 -9.51
C GLY A 144 6.27 -30.37 -9.38
N ALA A 145 5.78 -30.91 -10.49
CA ALA A 145 4.97 -32.13 -10.52
C ALA A 145 5.70 -33.35 -9.90
N LYS A 146 7.03 -33.39 -9.99
CA LYS A 146 7.88 -34.43 -9.38
C LYS A 146 8.33 -34.10 -7.95
N ARG A 147 8.04 -32.91 -7.43
CA ARG A 147 8.41 -32.43 -6.07
C ARG A 147 9.91 -32.42 -5.76
N GLN A 148 10.73 -32.26 -6.80
CA GLN A 148 12.20 -32.30 -6.69
C GLN A 148 12.84 -30.91 -6.64
N ARG A 149 12.05 -29.84 -6.81
CA ARG A 149 12.60 -28.48 -6.81
C ARG A 149 13.00 -28.08 -5.39
N GLN A 150 14.20 -27.53 -5.27
CA GLN A 150 14.74 -26.95 -4.05
C GLN A 150 14.39 -25.46 -4.01
N ILE A 151 13.93 -24.99 -2.86
CA ILE A 151 13.46 -23.62 -2.65
C ILE A 151 14.52 -22.81 -1.93
N THR A 152 14.93 -21.69 -2.52
CA THR A 152 15.88 -20.75 -1.89
C THR A 152 15.20 -19.86 -0.85
N TYR A 153 15.98 -19.18 0.00
CA TYR A 153 15.44 -18.23 0.98
C TYR A 153 14.47 -17.20 0.40
N LYS A 154 14.84 -16.55 -0.71
CA LYS A 154 14.01 -15.51 -1.35
C LYS A 154 12.72 -16.06 -1.94
N GLU A 155 12.74 -17.28 -2.45
CA GLU A 155 11.53 -17.94 -2.94
C GLU A 155 10.65 -18.38 -1.77
N PHE A 156 11.25 -18.89 -0.70
CA PHE A 156 10.53 -19.31 0.50
C PHE A 156 9.73 -18.17 1.13
N THR A 157 10.28 -16.95 1.19
CA THR A 157 9.55 -15.80 1.76
C THR A 157 8.23 -15.55 1.02
N GLN A 158 8.20 -15.77 -0.30
CA GLN A 158 6.97 -15.66 -1.09
C GLN A 158 6.06 -16.88 -0.90
N ILE A 159 6.63 -18.09 -0.94
CA ILE A 159 5.89 -19.35 -0.76
C ILE A 159 5.15 -19.39 0.58
N LEU A 160 5.72 -18.81 1.64
CA LEU A 160 5.07 -18.74 2.94
C LEU A 160 3.76 -17.94 2.87
N LEU A 161 3.74 -16.82 2.13
CA LEU A 161 2.54 -16.01 1.92
C LEU A 161 1.54 -16.75 1.03
N ASP A 162 2.02 -17.31 -0.08
CA ASP A 162 1.18 -18.06 -1.03
C ASP A 162 0.54 -19.29 -0.36
N PHE A 163 1.26 -19.94 0.57
CA PHE A 163 0.75 -21.06 1.37
C PHE A 163 -0.41 -20.65 2.28
N ILE A 164 -0.26 -19.52 2.98
CA ILE A 164 -1.27 -18.98 3.89
C ILE A 164 -2.57 -18.70 3.12
N ASP A 165 -2.46 -18.17 1.90
CA ASP A 165 -3.59 -17.93 1.00
C ASP A 165 -4.21 -19.24 0.49
N ASP A 166 -3.41 -20.19 0.00
CA ASP A 166 -3.91 -21.47 -0.50
C ASP A 166 -4.58 -22.30 0.62
N GLN A 167 -4.02 -22.32 1.83
CA GLN A 167 -4.63 -22.97 2.99
C GLN A 167 -6.03 -22.41 3.29
N THR A 168 -6.18 -21.09 3.18
CA THR A 168 -7.46 -20.40 3.37
C THR A 168 -8.46 -20.71 2.27
N ILE A 169 -8.01 -20.81 1.02
CA ILE A 169 -8.85 -21.24 -0.11
C ILE A 169 -9.34 -22.66 0.10
N GLN A 170 -8.45 -23.57 0.48
CA GLN A 170 -8.80 -24.96 0.76
C GLN A 170 -9.79 -25.07 1.93
N ALA A 171 -9.60 -24.28 2.99
CA ALA A 171 -10.52 -24.23 4.13
C ALA A 171 -11.91 -23.74 3.72
N PHE A 172 -12.01 -22.71 2.89
CA PHE A 172 -13.29 -22.24 2.34
C PHE A 172 -13.98 -23.34 1.52
N ARG A 173 -13.26 -23.96 0.58
CA ARG A 173 -13.77 -25.04 -0.28
C ARG A 173 -14.23 -26.27 0.51
N LYS A 174 -13.60 -26.57 1.65
CA LYS A 174 -14.01 -27.67 2.55
C LYS A 174 -15.45 -27.47 3.07
N PHE A 175 -15.88 -26.22 3.26
CA PHE A 175 -17.21 -25.88 3.77
C PHE A 175 -18.22 -25.55 2.66
N ASP A 176 -17.78 -25.15 1.46
CA ASP A 176 -18.61 -24.95 0.27
C ASP A 176 -18.84 -26.27 -0.49
N LYS A 177 -19.53 -27.23 0.15
CA LYS A 177 -19.75 -28.58 -0.40
C LYS A 177 -20.57 -28.58 -1.70
N ASP A 178 -21.47 -27.61 -1.83
CA ASP A 178 -22.39 -27.49 -2.96
C ASP A 178 -21.80 -26.66 -4.12
N ASN A 179 -20.57 -26.14 -3.96
CA ASN A 179 -19.90 -25.24 -4.91
C ASN A 179 -20.74 -24.01 -5.29
N LEU A 180 -21.42 -23.44 -4.30
CA LEU A 180 -22.25 -22.25 -4.46
C LEU A 180 -21.42 -20.95 -4.41
N GLY A 181 -20.14 -21.03 -4.03
CA GLY A 181 -19.27 -19.88 -3.80
C GLY A 181 -19.58 -19.15 -2.49
N CYS A 182 -20.34 -19.80 -1.59
CA CYS A 182 -20.82 -19.22 -0.34
C CYS A 182 -20.71 -20.23 0.81
N ILE A 183 -20.39 -19.73 2.01
CA ILE A 183 -20.39 -20.51 3.25
C ILE A 183 -21.32 -19.89 4.30
N SER A 184 -21.73 -20.66 5.30
CA SER A 184 -22.51 -20.12 6.42
C SER A 184 -21.63 -19.27 7.36
N PHE A 185 -22.25 -18.33 8.08
CA PHE A 185 -21.56 -17.55 9.12
C PHE A 185 -20.81 -18.44 10.14
N LYS A 186 -21.42 -19.53 10.60
CA LYS A 186 -20.79 -20.46 11.54
C LYS A 186 -19.51 -21.08 10.98
N ASN A 187 -19.50 -21.46 9.71
CA ASN A 187 -18.31 -22.04 9.07
C ASN A 187 -17.21 -20.99 8.90
N PHE A 188 -17.59 -19.75 8.57
CA PHE A 188 -16.66 -18.62 8.50
C PHE A 188 -15.99 -18.34 9.86
N GLU A 189 -16.77 -18.29 10.92
CA GLU A 189 -16.28 -18.11 12.29
C GLU A 189 -15.27 -19.20 12.69
N ILE A 190 -15.56 -20.46 12.37
CA ILE A 190 -14.64 -21.58 12.62
C ILE A 190 -13.33 -21.39 11.84
N ILE A 191 -13.39 -21.06 10.55
CA ILE A 191 -12.18 -20.84 9.74
C ILE A 191 -11.32 -19.72 10.35
N LEU A 192 -11.96 -18.61 10.73
CA LEU A 192 -11.27 -17.45 11.29
C LEU A 192 -10.59 -17.78 12.62
N ASN A 193 -11.30 -18.43 13.54
CA ASN A 193 -10.78 -18.75 14.87
C ASN A 193 -9.64 -19.78 14.83
N GLU A 194 -9.64 -20.71 13.88
CA GLU A 194 -8.61 -21.77 13.83
C GLU A 194 -7.42 -21.40 12.93
N LEU A 195 -7.64 -20.70 11.81
CA LEU A 195 -6.56 -20.39 10.86
C LEU A 195 -6.01 -18.97 10.97
N ARG A 196 -6.77 -18.04 11.57
CA ARG A 196 -6.48 -16.60 11.57
C ARG A 196 -6.63 -15.94 12.94
N GLN A 197 -6.64 -16.72 14.02
CA GLN A 197 -6.74 -16.22 15.39
C GLN A 197 -5.76 -15.07 15.67
N TYR A 198 -4.52 -15.22 15.20
CA TYR A 198 -3.45 -14.24 15.40
C TYR A 198 -3.70 -12.90 14.68
N GLN A 199 -4.63 -12.82 13.73
CA GLN A 199 -5.00 -11.57 13.03
C GLN A 199 -6.28 -10.93 13.59
N LEU A 200 -6.99 -11.62 14.49
CA LEU A 200 -8.29 -11.18 14.99
C LEU A 200 -8.12 -10.48 16.33
N ALA A 201 -8.41 -9.18 16.37
CA ALA A 201 -8.51 -8.45 17.62
C ALA A 201 -9.69 -8.99 18.44
N GLU A 202 -9.57 -8.96 19.78
CA GLU A 202 -10.60 -9.47 20.69
C GLU A 202 -11.97 -8.82 20.43
N PHE A 203 -11.98 -7.53 20.10
CA PHE A 203 -13.18 -6.80 19.71
C PHE A 203 -13.85 -7.42 18.48
N ILE A 204 -13.09 -7.62 17.40
CA ILE A 204 -13.62 -8.16 16.14
C ILE A 204 -14.16 -9.58 16.37
N SER A 205 -13.48 -10.39 17.18
CA SER A 205 -13.94 -11.74 17.52
C SER A 205 -15.30 -11.72 18.22
N LYS A 206 -15.54 -10.79 19.17
CA LYS A 206 -16.82 -10.67 19.89
C LYS A 206 -17.96 -10.16 19.02
N HIS A 207 -17.67 -9.22 18.11
CA HIS A 207 -18.68 -8.53 17.29
C HIS A 207 -18.77 -9.05 15.85
N LEU A 208 -18.15 -10.19 15.53
CA LEU A 208 -18.04 -10.71 14.17
C LEU A 208 -19.39 -10.85 13.45
N ASN A 209 -20.43 -11.30 14.15
CA ASN A 209 -21.77 -11.45 13.61
C ASN A 209 -22.39 -10.10 13.21
N ASP A 210 -22.18 -9.07 14.03
CA ASP A 210 -22.73 -7.74 13.78
C ASP A 210 -21.96 -7.03 12.66
N VAL A 211 -20.63 -7.22 12.58
CA VAL A 211 -19.82 -6.75 11.45
C VAL A 211 -20.33 -7.34 10.13
N VAL A 212 -20.55 -8.66 10.10
CA VAL A 212 -21.04 -9.35 8.90
C VAL A 212 -22.45 -8.86 8.53
N LYS A 213 -23.35 -8.68 9.49
CA LYS A 213 -24.70 -8.15 9.19
C LYS A 213 -24.70 -6.74 8.61
N LEU A 214 -23.77 -5.88 9.06
CA LEU A 214 -23.67 -4.50 8.60
C LEU A 214 -23.03 -4.36 7.22
N SER A 215 -22.07 -5.23 6.89
CA SER A 215 -21.25 -5.10 5.67
C SER A 215 -21.56 -6.15 4.59
N CYS A 216 -22.18 -7.27 4.92
CA CYS A 216 -22.54 -8.33 3.98
C CYS A 216 -24.03 -8.28 3.64
N SER A 217 -24.36 -7.76 2.45
CA SER A 217 -25.71 -7.72 1.90
C SER A 217 -25.97 -8.90 0.95
N THR A 218 -25.92 -10.12 1.45
CA THR A 218 -26.19 -11.33 0.64
C THR A 218 -27.65 -11.76 0.70
N SER A 219 -28.16 -12.26 -0.43
CA SER A 219 -29.41 -13.01 -0.53
C SER A 219 -29.06 -14.45 -0.92
N PRO A 220 -29.31 -15.48 -0.08
CA PRO A 220 -30.03 -15.46 1.19
C PRO A 220 -29.22 -14.88 2.37
N PRO A 221 -29.89 -14.37 3.42
CA PRO A 221 -29.24 -13.75 4.57
C PRO A 221 -28.35 -14.76 5.33
N ASN A 222 -27.29 -14.25 5.96
CA ASN A 222 -26.29 -15.01 6.73
C ASN A 222 -25.40 -15.97 5.92
N GLN A 223 -25.30 -15.78 4.60
CA GLN A 223 -24.27 -16.42 3.78
C GLN A 223 -23.12 -15.48 3.49
N ILE A 224 -21.91 -16.01 3.47
CA ILE A 224 -20.68 -15.29 3.21
C ILE A 224 -20.12 -15.77 1.88
N SER A 225 -20.10 -14.87 0.91
CA SER A 225 -19.50 -15.14 -0.40
C SER A 225 -17.98 -15.23 -0.28
N TYR A 226 -17.36 -15.94 -1.22
CA TYR A 226 -15.91 -16.02 -1.31
C TYR A 226 -15.25 -14.63 -1.40
N SER A 227 -15.84 -13.71 -2.18
CA SER A 227 -15.31 -12.35 -2.32
C SER A 227 -15.32 -11.57 -1.00
N TYR A 228 -16.39 -11.68 -0.21
CA TYR A 228 -16.46 -11.07 1.12
C TYR A 228 -15.45 -11.70 2.06
N PHE A 229 -15.35 -13.03 2.05
CA PHE A 229 -14.38 -13.78 2.85
C PHE A 229 -12.93 -13.31 2.57
N THR A 230 -12.54 -13.22 1.30
CA THR A 230 -11.20 -12.77 0.91
C THR A 230 -10.97 -11.30 1.25
N ALA A 231 -11.97 -10.43 1.03
CA ALA A 231 -11.85 -9.01 1.35
C ALA A 231 -11.65 -8.79 2.86
N PHE A 232 -12.37 -9.54 3.69
CA PHE A 232 -12.22 -9.50 5.14
C PHE A 232 -10.80 -9.88 5.58
N LEU A 233 -10.26 -10.98 5.06
CA LEU A 233 -8.90 -11.43 5.40
C LEU A 233 -7.81 -10.49 4.90
N GLN A 234 -7.97 -9.95 3.69
CA GLN A 234 -7.06 -8.98 3.12
C GLN A 234 -7.07 -7.66 3.89
N LEU A 235 -8.23 -7.23 4.39
CA LEU A 235 -8.33 -6.07 5.27
C LEU A 235 -7.52 -6.28 6.55
N LEU A 236 -7.71 -7.41 7.25
CA LEU A 236 -6.98 -7.72 8.47
C LEU A 236 -5.47 -7.81 8.23
N SER A 237 -5.06 -8.40 7.11
CA SER A 237 -3.64 -8.55 6.76
C SER A 237 -2.98 -7.22 6.37
N ASN A 238 -3.76 -6.27 5.83
CA ASN A 238 -3.26 -5.00 5.30
C ASN A 238 -3.82 -3.77 6.05
N ILE A 239 -4.11 -3.91 7.34
CA ILE A 239 -4.66 -2.80 8.13
C ILE A 239 -3.71 -1.58 8.18
N GLU A 240 -2.40 -1.82 8.10
CA GLU A 240 -1.39 -0.76 7.99
C GLU A 240 -1.49 0.03 6.68
N SER A 241 -1.87 -0.62 5.58
CA SER A 241 -2.13 0.09 4.32
C SER A 241 -3.36 1.00 4.46
N MET A 242 -4.40 0.56 5.18
CA MET A 242 -5.56 1.40 5.49
C MET A 242 -5.18 2.58 6.40
N ARG A 243 -4.29 2.35 7.38
CA ARG A 243 -3.72 3.42 8.22
C ARG A 243 -2.95 4.44 7.38
N LYS A 244 -2.19 4.02 6.37
CA LYS A 244 -1.48 4.95 5.45
C LYS A 244 -2.46 5.83 4.67
N ILE A 245 -3.55 5.26 4.16
CA ILE A 245 -4.62 6.02 3.49
C ILE A 245 -5.21 7.06 4.45
N TYR A 246 -5.52 6.66 5.68
CA TYR A 246 -6.00 7.58 6.71
C TYR A 246 -5.04 8.77 6.94
N LEU A 247 -3.74 8.49 7.09
CA LEU A 247 -2.73 9.53 7.29
C LEU A 247 -2.62 10.47 6.07
N ALA A 248 -2.75 9.94 4.85
CA ALA A 248 -2.77 10.75 3.63
C ALA A 248 -3.99 11.70 3.60
N VAL A 249 -5.18 11.21 3.95
CA VAL A 249 -6.38 12.06 4.08
C VAL A 249 -6.19 13.12 5.16
N ASN A 250 -5.69 12.72 6.33
CA ASN A 250 -5.52 13.63 7.46
C ASN A 250 -4.49 14.73 7.16
N TYR A 251 -3.40 14.40 6.47
CA TYR A 251 -2.41 15.37 6.03
C TYR A 251 -3.01 16.42 5.07
N LYS A 252 -3.83 15.99 4.10
CA LYS A 252 -4.58 16.90 3.22
C LYS A 252 -5.53 17.79 4.02
N LYS A 253 -6.24 17.23 5.00
CA LYS A 253 -7.16 17.98 5.88
C LYS A 253 -6.48 18.97 6.82
N ALA A 254 -5.29 18.66 7.33
CA ALA A 254 -4.55 19.53 8.25
C ALA A 254 -4.27 20.92 7.66
N HIS A 255 -4.22 21.03 6.33
CA HIS A 255 -4.06 22.30 5.61
C HIS A 255 -5.36 23.08 5.42
N THR A 256 -6.53 22.53 5.81
CA THR A 256 -7.86 23.00 5.38
C THR A 256 -8.81 23.34 6.54
N TYR A 257 -8.37 23.35 7.81
CA TYR A 257 -9.19 23.65 9.01
C TYR A 257 -10.55 22.90 9.08
N LYS A 258 -10.66 21.68 8.51
CA LYS A 258 -11.84 20.80 8.65
C LYS A 258 -11.64 19.83 9.82
N SER A 259 -12.74 19.34 10.39
CA SER A 259 -12.80 18.35 11.48
C SER A 259 -11.78 17.20 11.32
N SER A 260 -11.23 16.71 12.44
CA SER A 260 -10.32 15.56 12.50
C SER A 260 -10.96 14.24 12.05
N MET A 261 -12.29 14.17 12.04
CA MET A 261 -13.03 12.98 11.64
C MET A 261 -12.99 12.80 10.13
N ILE A 262 -12.65 11.60 9.67
CA ILE A 262 -12.59 11.24 8.24
C ILE A 262 -13.80 10.38 7.89
N THR A 263 -14.58 10.81 6.89
CA THR A 263 -15.75 10.06 6.44
C THR A 263 -15.37 8.96 5.44
N LYS A 264 -16.28 8.00 5.25
CA LYS A 264 -16.13 6.94 4.24
C LYS A 264 -15.88 7.46 2.83
N GLU A 265 -16.57 8.51 2.41
CA GLU A 265 -16.44 9.09 1.07
C GLU A 265 -15.06 9.73 0.86
N GLU A 266 -14.56 10.45 1.87
CA GLU A 266 -13.22 11.04 1.85
C GLU A 266 -12.14 9.95 1.80
N PHE A 267 -12.33 8.89 2.59
CA PHE A 267 -11.43 7.74 2.60
C PHE A 267 -11.42 7.02 1.24
N LEU A 268 -12.59 6.78 0.65
CA LEU A 268 -12.73 6.15 -0.68
C LEU A 268 -12.07 6.99 -1.77
N THR A 269 -12.20 8.33 -1.70
CA THR A 269 -11.59 9.23 -2.66
C THR A 269 -10.08 9.11 -2.64
N GLU A 270 -9.47 9.09 -1.45
CA GLU A 270 -8.02 8.95 -1.31
C GLU A 270 -7.54 7.54 -1.68
N ALA A 271 -8.32 6.52 -1.33
CA ALA A 271 -8.01 5.13 -1.65
C ALA A 271 -7.88 4.87 -3.16
N GLN A 272 -8.44 5.72 -4.04
CA GLN A 272 -8.23 5.61 -5.49
C GLN A 272 -6.76 5.72 -5.91
N HIS A 273 -5.93 6.39 -5.10
CA HIS A 273 -4.49 6.47 -5.33
C HIS A 273 -3.74 5.21 -4.87
N PHE A 274 -4.41 4.29 -4.16
CA PHE A 274 -3.84 3.06 -3.63
C PHE A 274 -4.38 1.84 -4.39
N SER A 275 -3.59 1.30 -5.32
CA SER A 275 -4.05 0.30 -6.30
C SER A 275 -4.57 -1.03 -5.73
N TYR A 276 -4.27 -1.35 -4.47
CA TYR A 276 -4.57 -2.65 -3.85
C TYR A 276 -5.70 -2.62 -2.82
N THR A 277 -6.35 -1.47 -2.64
CA THR A 277 -7.47 -1.31 -1.70
C THR A 277 -8.80 -1.37 -2.43
N THR A 278 -9.70 -2.25 -2.00
CA THR A 278 -11.02 -2.40 -2.63
C THR A 278 -12.12 -1.67 -1.86
N PRO A 279 -13.19 -1.19 -2.53
CA PRO A 279 -14.35 -0.61 -1.84
C PRO A 279 -14.95 -1.56 -0.80
N LEU A 280 -14.99 -2.87 -1.07
CA LEU A 280 -15.51 -3.85 -0.14
C LEU A 280 -14.68 -3.97 1.15
N GLN A 281 -13.35 -3.88 1.06
CA GLN A 281 -12.49 -3.82 2.25
C GLN A 281 -12.77 -2.56 3.07
N ILE A 282 -13.02 -1.42 2.41
CA ILE A 282 -13.38 -0.16 3.06
C ILE A 282 -14.77 -0.26 3.70
N ASP A 283 -15.73 -0.89 3.04
CA ASP A 283 -17.07 -1.14 3.59
C ASP A 283 -16.99 -1.96 4.89
N ILE A 284 -16.18 -3.02 4.89
CA ILE A 284 -15.92 -3.83 6.08
C ILE A 284 -15.21 -3.01 7.17
N LEU A 285 -14.19 -2.21 6.81
CA LEU A 285 -13.48 -1.34 7.75
C LEU A 285 -14.44 -0.38 8.46
N PHE A 286 -15.28 0.33 7.70
CA PHE A 286 -16.24 1.27 8.27
C PHE A 286 -17.36 0.59 9.05
N ALA A 287 -17.73 -0.66 8.73
CA ALA A 287 -18.63 -1.44 9.56
C ALA A 287 -18.01 -1.78 10.93
N ILE A 288 -16.71 -2.08 10.97
CA ILE A 288 -15.98 -2.32 12.22
C ILE A 288 -15.87 -1.03 13.04
N THR A 289 -15.50 0.11 12.43
CA THR A 289 -15.38 1.38 13.16
C THR A 289 -16.73 1.88 13.67
N HIS A 290 -17.80 1.70 12.88
CA HIS A 290 -19.15 2.00 13.33
C HIS A 290 -19.52 1.25 14.62
N LEU A 291 -19.17 -0.05 14.71
CA LEU A 291 -19.41 -0.83 15.93
C LEU A 291 -18.50 -0.41 17.08
N LEU A 292 -17.23 -0.10 16.82
CA LEU A 292 -16.29 0.41 17.83
C LEU A 292 -16.85 1.68 18.49
N HIS A 293 -17.32 2.64 17.68
CA HIS A 293 -17.84 3.91 18.19
C HIS A 293 -19.20 3.75 18.88
N LYS A 294 -20.03 2.80 18.43
CA LYS A 294 -21.31 2.47 19.08
C LYS A 294 -21.11 1.96 20.51
N ASP A 295 -20.15 1.06 20.72
CA ASP A 295 -19.84 0.50 22.05
C ASP A 295 -19.28 1.56 23.02
N HIS A 296 -18.51 2.53 22.50
CA HIS A 296 -17.91 3.58 23.33
C HIS A 296 -18.85 4.75 23.64
N ALA A 297 -19.74 5.13 22.73
CA ALA A 297 -20.51 6.37 22.87
C ALA A 297 -21.93 6.19 23.44
N GLY A 298 -22.51 4.98 23.40
CA GLY A 298 -23.86 4.70 23.94
C GLY A 298 -25.03 5.50 23.31
N HIS A 299 -24.75 6.38 22.34
CA HIS A 299 -25.70 7.18 21.57
C HIS A 299 -25.33 7.07 20.09
N GLU A 300 -26.34 7.00 19.21
CA GLU A 300 -26.19 7.01 17.75
C GLU A 300 -25.60 8.34 17.27
N ILE A 301 -24.27 8.44 17.25
CA ILE A 301 -23.61 9.51 16.52
C ILE A 301 -23.67 9.13 15.05
N HIS A 302 -24.59 9.76 14.33
CA HIS A 302 -24.61 9.76 12.87
C HIS A 302 -23.30 10.36 12.35
N LYS A 303 -22.36 9.49 11.96
CA LYS A 303 -21.57 9.53 10.73
C LYS A 303 -20.60 8.36 10.73
N ASP A 304 -20.50 7.63 9.63
CA ASP A 304 -19.48 6.63 9.41
C ASP A 304 -18.12 7.33 9.31
N TYR A 305 -17.44 7.49 10.44
CA TYR A 305 -16.11 8.09 10.52
C TYR A 305 -15.08 7.09 11.07
N ILE A 306 -13.81 7.43 10.88
CA ILE A 306 -12.68 6.67 11.36
C ILE A 306 -11.69 7.60 12.08
N GLU A 307 -11.08 7.09 13.14
CA GLU A 307 -10.03 7.74 13.94
C GLU A 307 -8.74 6.93 13.90
N LEU A 308 -7.62 7.58 14.23
CA LEU A 308 -6.32 6.90 14.22
C LEU A 308 -6.25 5.73 15.22
N SER A 309 -6.89 5.88 16.38
CA SER A 309 -6.96 4.84 17.42
C SER A 309 -7.73 3.60 17.00
N ASP A 310 -8.65 3.71 16.02
CA ASP A 310 -9.43 2.56 15.55
C ASP A 310 -8.52 1.50 14.92
N PHE A 311 -7.46 1.93 14.22
CA PHE A 311 -6.49 0.99 13.63
C PHE A 311 -5.72 0.19 14.67
N ASP A 312 -5.44 0.80 15.82
CA ASP A 312 -4.76 0.14 16.94
C ASP A 312 -5.69 -0.90 17.57
N LEU A 313 -6.99 -0.60 17.71
CA LEU A 313 -8.00 -1.53 18.21
C LEU A 313 -8.31 -2.69 17.25
N ILE A 314 -8.18 -2.47 15.94
CA ILE A 314 -8.39 -3.50 14.90
C ILE A 314 -7.16 -4.41 14.75
N SER A 315 -5.96 -3.87 14.99
CA SER A 315 -4.70 -4.60 14.83
C SER A 315 -4.41 -5.53 16.01
N ALA A 316 -4.64 -6.83 15.83
CA ALA A 316 -4.36 -7.86 16.83
C ALA A 316 -2.87 -7.98 17.27
N ASN A 317 -1.92 -7.57 16.41
CA ASN A 317 -0.48 -7.89 16.56
C ASN A 317 0.39 -6.74 17.08
N GLU A 318 -0.19 -5.77 17.78
CA GLU A 318 0.53 -4.57 18.20
C GLU A 318 1.68 -4.82 19.21
N HIS A 319 1.74 -5.99 19.85
CA HIS A 319 2.83 -6.34 20.78
C HIS A 319 4.13 -6.83 20.10
N LEU A 320 4.15 -7.08 18.78
CA LEU A 320 5.29 -7.72 18.10
C LEU A 320 6.13 -6.79 17.20
N LEU A 321 5.68 -5.57 16.93
CA LEU A 321 6.41 -4.62 16.08
C LEU A 321 6.86 -3.40 16.91
N PRO A 322 8.18 -3.22 17.12
CA PRO A 322 8.70 -2.01 17.75
C PRO A 322 8.28 -0.77 16.94
N TYR A 323 7.65 0.18 17.61
CA TYR A 323 7.21 1.49 17.10
C TYR A 323 8.25 2.22 16.20
N ARG A 324 9.55 1.93 16.36
CA ARG A 324 10.63 2.51 15.54
C ARG A 324 10.67 2.03 14.09
N LEU A 325 10.34 0.76 13.80
CA LEU A 325 10.19 0.28 12.42
C LEU A 325 8.89 0.83 11.78
N ARG A 326 7.87 1.09 12.61
CA ARG A 326 6.58 1.66 12.21
C ARG A 326 6.72 3.08 11.66
N SER A 327 7.54 3.92 12.28
CA SER A 327 7.79 5.28 11.77
C SER A 327 8.77 5.30 10.60
N GLU A 328 9.82 4.48 10.59
CA GLU A 328 10.84 4.51 9.53
C GLU A 328 10.32 4.02 8.18
N ILE A 329 9.52 2.95 8.13
CA ILE A 329 8.92 2.45 6.86
C ILE A 329 7.83 3.42 6.37
N VAL A 330 7.04 3.98 7.28
CA VAL A 330 6.02 4.98 6.93
C VAL A 330 6.70 6.26 6.43
N ASP A 331 7.72 6.78 7.12
CA ASP A 331 8.45 7.99 6.71
C ASP A 331 9.28 7.79 5.44
N GLU A 332 9.86 6.61 5.21
CA GLU A 332 10.64 6.29 4.01
C GLU A 332 9.74 6.12 2.79
N TYR A 333 8.59 5.43 2.92
CA TYR A 333 7.62 5.30 1.83
C TYR A 333 6.85 6.62 1.58
N TYR A 334 6.54 7.39 2.63
CA TYR A 334 5.92 8.72 2.51
C TYR A 334 6.89 9.74 1.91
N LYS A 335 8.20 9.60 2.11
CA LYS A 335 9.23 10.36 1.36
C LYS A 335 9.35 9.94 -0.11
N ILE A 336 9.10 8.66 -0.42
CA ILE A 336 9.16 8.14 -1.80
C ILE A 336 7.93 8.61 -2.61
N GLU A 337 6.78 8.82 -1.97
CA GLU A 337 5.54 9.26 -2.63
C GLU A 337 5.28 10.78 -2.53
N HIS A 338 5.89 11.48 -1.57
CA HIS A 338 5.97 12.94 -1.62
C HIS A 338 6.97 13.40 -2.67
N GLN A 339 6.44 13.47 -3.90
CA GLN A 339 6.88 14.27 -5.03
C GLN A 339 7.92 15.33 -4.61
N SER A 340 9.19 15.01 -4.88
CA SER A 340 10.24 16.02 -5.04
C SER A 340 9.65 17.17 -5.85
N ILE A 341 9.91 18.42 -5.45
CA ILE A 341 9.44 19.64 -6.13
C ILE A 341 9.64 19.53 -7.66
N PHE A 342 10.66 18.78 -8.08
CA PHE A 342 10.92 18.40 -9.46
C PHE A 342 9.76 17.65 -10.16
N MET A 343 9.15 16.64 -9.52
CA MET A 343 8.02 15.89 -10.11
C MET A 343 6.76 16.73 -10.23
N LYS A 344 6.48 17.64 -9.28
CA LYS A 344 5.38 18.61 -9.39
C LYS A 344 5.59 19.59 -10.54
N VAL A 345 6.82 20.04 -10.74
CA VAL A 345 7.19 20.87 -11.91
C VAL A 345 7.06 20.08 -13.21
N LEU A 346 7.38 18.78 -13.21
CA LEU A 346 7.28 17.91 -14.38
C LEU A 346 5.81 17.60 -14.73
N GLU A 347 4.96 17.33 -13.74
CA GLU A 347 3.52 17.13 -13.90
C GLU A 347 2.80 18.41 -14.36
N SER A 348 3.17 19.56 -13.78
CA SER A 348 2.73 20.87 -14.24
C SER A 348 3.17 21.14 -15.68
N GLY A 349 4.42 20.79 -16.03
CA GLY A 349 4.95 20.85 -17.39
C GLY A 349 4.17 19.96 -18.36
N TYR A 350 3.80 18.74 -17.96
CA TYR A 350 3.00 17.83 -18.77
C TYR A 350 1.61 18.40 -19.05
N ARG A 351 0.88 18.85 -18.01
CA ARG A 351 -0.43 19.50 -18.16
C ARG A 351 -0.35 20.76 -19.03
N PHE A 352 0.71 21.55 -18.86
CA PHE A 352 0.99 22.73 -19.66
C PHE A 352 1.20 22.40 -21.15
N THR A 353 1.95 21.34 -21.46
CA THR A 353 2.16 20.92 -22.86
C THR A 353 0.86 20.45 -23.50
N LEU A 354 0.04 19.67 -22.80
CA LEU A 354 -1.28 19.24 -23.29
C LEU A 354 -2.21 20.44 -23.52
N GLY A 355 -2.26 21.38 -22.57
CA GLY A 355 -3.04 22.62 -22.72
C GLY A 355 -2.55 23.49 -23.88
N SER A 356 -1.25 23.58 -24.09
CA SER A 356 -0.64 24.33 -25.20
C SER A 356 -0.97 23.69 -26.56
N ILE A 357 -0.92 22.36 -26.66
CA ILE A 357 -1.30 21.63 -27.88
C ILE A 357 -2.79 21.82 -28.18
N ALA A 358 -3.65 21.68 -27.18
CA ALA A 358 -5.09 21.93 -27.32
C ALA A 358 -5.38 23.37 -27.77
N GLY A 359 -4.70 24.36 -27.18
CA GLY A 359 -4.79 25.76 -27.57
C GLY A 359 -4.31 26.04 -28.99
N ALA A 360 -3.21 25.44 -29.42
CA ALA A 360 -2.68 25.56 -30.78
C ALA A 360 -3.65 24.96 -31.82
N ILE A 361 -4.27 23.82 -31.52
CA ILE A 361 -5.28 23.20 -32.38
C ILE A 361 -6.52 24.10 -32.48
N GLY A 362 -6.99 24.63 -31.35
CA GLY A 362 -8.12 25.57 -31.32
C GLY A 362 -7.86 26.85 -32.12
N ALA A 363 -6.70 27.48 -31.92
CA ALA A 363 -6.29 28.66 -32.68
C ALA A 363 -6.19 28.37 -34.18
N THR A 364 -5.67 27.21 -34.56
CA THR A 364 -5.59 26.77 -35.96
C THR A 364 -6.99 26.57 -36.57
N ALA A 365 -7.93 26.00 -35.83
CA ALA A 365 -9.30 25.80 -36.32
C ALA A 365 -10.04 27.12 -36.58
N VAL A 366 -9.81 28.15 -35.76
CA VAL A 366 -10.50 29.46 -35.85
C VAL A 366 -9.79 30.42 -36.82
N TYR A 367 -8.48 30.23 -37.07
CA TYR A 367 -7.64 31.15 -37.85
C TYR A 367 -8.19 31.57 -39.23
N PRO A 368 -8.82 30.69 -40.05
CA PRO A 368 -9.39 31.11 -41.33
C PRO A 368 -10.45 32.20 -41.20
N ILE A 369 -11.22 32.19 -40.10
CA ILE A 369 -12.26 33.18 -39.81
C ILE A 369 -11.61 34.52 -39.44
N ASP A 370 -10.56 34.48 -38.62
CA ASP A 370 -9.82 35.66 -38.19
C ASP A 370 -9.05 36.32 -39.36
N LEU A 371 -8.50 35.52 -40.28
CA LEU A 371 -7.86 36.05 -41.49
C LEU A 371 -8.87 36.81 -42.37
N VAL A 372 -10.07 36.25 -42.57
CA VAL A 372 -11.12 36.92 -43.34
C VAL A 372 -11.55 38.21 -42.65
N LYS A 373 -11.73 38.18 -41.33
CA LYS A 373 -12.10 39.36 -40.52
C LYS A 373 -11.05 40.46 -40.63
N THR A 374 -9.77 40.13 -40.44
CA THR A 374 -8.67 41.10 -40.49
C THR A 374 -8.49 41.69 -41.90
N ARG A 375 -8.62 40.89 -42.97
CA ARG A 375 -8.59 41.41 -44.36
C ARG A 375 -9.78 42.33 -44.67
N MET A 376 -10.97 42.00 -44.16
CA MET A 376 -12.15 42.86 -44.28
C MET A 376 -11.97 44.19 -43.53
N GLN A 377 -11.36 44.16 -42.33
CA GLN A 377 -11.07 45.36 -41.53
C GLN A 377 -9.93 46.21 -42.11
N ASN A 378 -8.91 45.58 -42.71
CA ASN A 378 -7.77 46.27 -43.33
C ASN A 378 -8.05 46.79 -44.74
N GLN A 379 -9.24 46.55 -45.30
CA GLN A 379 -9.63 47.11 -46.59
C GLN A 379 -9.79 48.63 -46.45
N ARG A 380 -8.75 49.38 -46.85
CA ARG A 380 -8.78 50.85 -46.83
C ARG A 380 -9.84 51.38 -47.79
N THR A 381 -10.67 52.31 -47.31
CA THR A 381 -11.69 53.04 -48.11
C THR A 381 -11.07 53.97 -49.17
N THR A 382 -9.75 53.99 -49.33
CA THR A 382 -8.97 54.95 -50.13
C THR A 382 -8.51 54.39 -51.48
N SER A 383 -9.33 53.56 -52.13
CA SER A 383 -9.09 53.22 -53.54
C SER A 383 -9.93 54.18 -54.37
N VAL A 384 -9.26 55.12 -55.05
CA VAL A 384 -9.85 56.03 -56.01
C VAL A 384 -10.61 55.18 -57.04
N VAL A 385 -11.91 55.47 -57.23
CA VAL A 385 -12.90 54.72 -58.02
C VAL A 385 -13.43 53.43 -57.37
N GLY A 386 -14.45 53.58 -56.52
CA GLY A 386 -15.66 52.72 -56.43
C GLY A 386 -15.59 51.21 -56.15
N GLU A 387 -14.45 50.54 -56.31
CA GLU A 387 -14.37 49.09 -56.25
C GLU A 387 -13.87 48.62 -54.87
N ARG A 388 -14.82 48.15 -54.04
CA ARG A 388 -14.49 47.39 -52.83
C ARG A 388 -13.88 46.05 -53.26
N LEU A 389 -12.65 45.78 -52.81
CA LEU A 389 -11.92 44.53 -53.10
C LEU A 389 -12.73 43.28 -52.68
N TYR A 390 -13.43 43.35 -51.55
CA TYR A 390 -14.32 42.30 -51.06
C TYR A 390 -15.76 42.81 -50.86
N ARG A 391 -16.76 42.09 -51.38
CA ARG A 391 -18.18 42.46 -51.24
C ARG A 391 -18.76 42.10 -49.86
N ASN A 392 -18.35 40.96 -49.32
CA ASN A 392 -18.71 40.44 -48.00
C ASN A 392 -17.69 39.38 -47.55
N SER A 393 -17.77 38.92 -46.30
CA SER A 393 -16.81 37.95 -45.72
C SER A 393 -16.75 36.64 -46.51
N ILE A 394 -17.86 36.20 -47.10
CA ILE A 394 -17.93 34.99 -47.94
C ILE A 394 -17.20 35.19 -49.27
N ASP A 395 -17.33 36.37 -49.88
CA ASP A 395 -16.60 36.75 -51.10
C ASP A 395 -15.08 36.84 -50.84
N CYS A 396 -14.68 37.40 -49.69
CA CYS A 396 -13.29 37.39 -49.23
C CYS A 396 -12.74 35.96 -49.11
N PHE A 397 -13.44 35.09 -48.37
CA PHE A 397 -13.05 33.69 -48.20
C PHE A 397 -12.90 32.94 -49.53
N LYS A 398 -13.87 33.08 -50.45
CA LYS A 398 -13.83 32.45 -51.78
C LYS A 398 -12.68 32.97 -52.64
N LYS A 399 -12.43 34.29 -52.63
CA LYS A 399 -11.30 34.88 -53.37
C LYS A 399 -9.96 34.44 -52.82
N VAL A 400 -9.80 34.35 -51.49
CA VAL A 400 -8.56 33.83 -50.87
C VAL A 400 -8.30 32.40 -51.33
N ILE A 401 -9.28 31.51 -51.27
CA ILE A 401 -9.11 30.12 -51.75
C ILE A 401 -8.77 30.08 -53.25
N ARG A 402 -9.44 30.90 -54.07
CA ARG A 402 -9.24 30.89 -55.53
C ARG A 402 -7.88 31.41 -55.97
N HIS A 403 -7.34 32.42 -55.28
CA HIS A 403 -6.11 33.11 -55.68
C HIS A 403 -4.88 32.66 -54.89
N GLU A 404 -5.03 32.22 -53.64
CA GLU A 404 -3.93 31.84 -52.74
C GLU A 404 -3.99 30.37 -52.31
N GLY A 405 -5.04 29.65 -52.70
CA GLY A 405 -5.26 28.25 -52.32
C GLY A 405 -5.76 28.08 -50.89
N VAL A 406 -6.04 26.83 -50.50
CA VAL A 406 -6.53 26.48 -49.15
C VAL A 406 -5.50 26.82 -48.07
N PHE A 407 -4.20 26.68 -48.36
CA PHE A 407 -3.12 27.08 -47.44
C PHE A 407 -2.97 28.60 -47.32
N GLY A 408 -3.52 29.39 -48.26
CA GLY A 408 -3.58 30.85 -48.16
C GLY A 408 -4.39 31.34 -46.95
N LEU A 409 -5.38 30.55 -46.50
CA LEU A 409 -6.16 30.82 -45.29
C LEU A 409 -5.36 30.74 -43.99
N TYR A 410 -4.17 30.15 -44.02
CA TYR A 410 -3.28 29.95 -42.87
C TYR A 410 -2.00 30.80 -42.94
N ARG A 411 -1.88 31.68 -43.94
CA ARG A 411 -0.69 32.50 -44.18
C ARG A 411 -0.57 33.62 -43.14
N GLY A 412 0.15 33.32 -42.05
CA GLY A 412 0.32 34.19 -40.87
C GLY A 412 -0.01 33.50 -39.54
N LEU A 413 -0.37 32.20 -39.57
CA LEU A 413 -0.66 31.40 -38.38
C LEU A 413 0.55 31.28 -37.44
N ILE A 414 1.77 31.14 -37.98
CA ILE A 414 2.99 30.99 -37.17
C ILE A 414 3.25 32.23 -36.28
N PRO A 415 3.27 33.47 -36.81
CA PRO A 415 3.35 34.67 -35.96
C PRO A 415 2.25 34.75 -34.90
N GLN A 416 1.02 34.34 -35.25
CA GLN A 416 -0.11 34.32 -34.31
C GLN A 416 0.12 33.30 -33.19
N LEU A 417 0.58 32.08 -33.50
CA LEU A 417 0.88 31.06 -32.51
C LEU A 417 2.06 31.46 -31.62
N VAL A 418 3.10 32.07 -32.19
CA VAL A 418 4.28 32.54 -31.44
C VAL A 418 3.94 33.69 -30.49
N GLY A 419 3.00 34.58 -30.84
CA GLY A 419 2.54 35.64 -29.96
C GLY A 419 1.52 35.18 -28.91
N VAL A 420 0.58 34.32 -29.31
CA VAL A 420 -0.55 33.90 -28.45
C VAL A 420 -0.15 32.78 -27.51
N ALA A 421 0.77 31.89 -27.88
CA ALA A 421 1.15 30.76 -27.02
C ALA A 421 1.79 31.21 -25.69
N PRO A 422 2.76 32.14 -25.65
CA PRO A 422 3.31 32.66 -24.41
C PRO A 422 2.27 33.43 -23.57
N GLU A 423 1.42 34.23 -24.22
CA GLU A 423 0.35 34.97 -23.54
C GLU A 423 -0.67 34.03 -22.88
N LYS A 424 -1.10 32.97 -23.59
CA LYS A 424 -2.06 31.98 -23.07
C LYS A 424 -1.43 31.08 -22.01
N ALA A 425 -0.16 30.72 -22.19
CA ALA A 425 0.64 30.01 -21.21
C ALA A 425 0.68 30.73 -19.86
N ILE A 426 1.11 31.99 -19.85
CA ILE A 426 1.24 32.79 -18.63
C ILE A 426 -0.14 32.98 -17.97
N LYS A 427 -1.19 33.26 -18.78
CA LYS A 427 -2.55 33.41 -18.27
C LYS A 427 -3.10 32.16 -17.59
N LEU A 428 -2.96 31.01 -18.23
CA LEU A 428 -3.43 29.74 -17.69
C LEU A 428 -2.62 29.36 -16.45
N THR A 429 -1.30 29.49 -16.46
CA THR A 429 -0.47 29.18 -15.30
C THR A 429 -0.77 30.09 -14.10
N VAL A 430 -0.98 31.39 -14.31
CA VAL A 430 -1.34 32.33 -13.22
C VAL A 430 -2.75 32.08 -12.71
N ASN A 431 -3.71 31.84 -13.61
CA ASN A 431 -5.09 31.51 -13.25
C ASN A 431 -5.15 30.20 -12.44
N ASP A 432 -4.46 29.16 -12.90
CA ASP A 432 -4.46 27.84 -12.26
C ASP A 432 -3.74 27.89 -10.92
N PHE A 433 -2.61 28.62 -10.83
CA PHE A 433 -1.90 28.81 -9.56
C PHE A 433 -2.75 29.51 -8.48
N ILE A 434 -3.55 30.51 -8.88
CA ILE A 434 -4.46 31.21 -7.96
C ILE A 434 -5.66 30.33 -7.62
N ARG A 435 -6.28 29.67 -8.62
CA ARG A 435 -7.42 28.76 -8.39
C ARG A 435 -7.02 27.59 -7.49
N ASP A 436 -5.87 26.95 -7.70
CA ASP A 436 -5.38 25.85 -6.87
C ASP A 436 -5.16 26.26 -5.41
N ARG A 437 -4.82 27.54 -5.17
CA ARG A 437 -4.59 28.07 -3.82
C ARG A 437 -5.87 28.48 -3.09
N PHE A 438 -6.97 28.73 -3.81
CA PHE A 438 -8.24 29.21 -3.24
C PHE A 438 -9.44 28.28 -3.50
N THR A 439 -9.23 27.09 -4.08
CA THR A 439 -10.28 26.08 -4.26
C THR A 439 -10.68 25.51 -2.91
N LEU A 440 -11.97 25.63 -2.58
CA LEU A 440 -12.54 25.04 -1.36
C LEU A 440 -12.79 23.54 -1.56
N ALA A 441 -12.80 22.78 -0.47
CA ALA A 441 -12.85 21.31 -0.47
C ALA A 441 -14.15 20.68 -1.03
N ASP A 442 -15.12 21.47 -1.50
CA ASP A 442 -16.35 21.00 -2.16
C ASP A 442 -16.27 21.18 -3.69
N GLY A 443 -15.10 21.57 -4.23
CA GLY A 443 -14.89 21.79 -5.66
C GLY A 443 -15.38 23.15 -6.18
N THR A 444 -15.97 23.98 -5.32
CA THR A 444 -16.47 25.32 -5.66
C THR A 444 -15.41 26.39 -5.42
N ILE A 445 -15.18 27.24 -6.41
CA ILE A 445 -14.28 28.39 -6.32
C ILE A 445 -15.09 29.60 -5.83
N PRO A 446 -14.73 30.26 -4.71
CA PRO A 446 -15.47 31.42 -4.23
C PRO A 446 -15.38 32.57 -5.25
N PHE A 447 -16.50 33.23 -5.53
CA PHE A 447 -16.64 34.23 -6.60
C PHE A 447 -15.56 35.33 -6.58
N TRP A 448 -15.16 35.81 -5.40
CA TRP A 448 -14.07 36.77 -5.25
C TRP A 448 -12.71 36.24 -5.72
N SER A 449 -12.42 34.96 -5.47
CA SER A 449 -11.19 34.32 -5.94
C SER A 449 -11.21 34.07 -7.45
N GLU A 450 -12.40 33.87 -8.03
CA GLU A 450 -12.55 33.77 -9.47
C GLU A 450 -12.35 35.12 -10.17
N ILE A 451 -12.87 36.20 -9.58
CA ILE A 451 -12.58 37.58 -10.01
C ILE A 451 -11.09 37.89 -9.86
N LEU A 452 -10.46 37.47 -8.76
CA LEU A 452 -9.05 37.73 -8.50
C LEU A 452 -8.13 36.92 -9.43
N ALA A 453 -8.43 35.65 -9.67
CA ALA A 453 -7.72 34.81 -10.65
C ALA A 453 -7.86 35.39 -12.06
N GLY A 454 -9.08 35.79 -12.45
CA GLY A 454 -9.34 36.46 -13.73
C GLY A 454 -8.64 37.82 -13.85
N GLY A 455 -8.62 38.60 -12.77
CA GLY A 455 -7.96 39.90 -12.70
C GLY A 455 -6.44 39.81 -12.77
N CYS A 456 -5.82 38.88 -12.03
CA CYS A 456 -4.38 38.64 -12.06
C CYS A 456 -3.91 38.03 -13.38
N ALA A 457 -4.70 37.14 -13.99
CA ALA A 457 -4.43 36.64 -15.33
C ALA A 457 -4.63 37.73 -16.41
N GLY A 458 -5.54 38.69 -16.18
CA GLY A 458 -5.69 39.86 -17.04
C GLY A 458 -4.51 40.83 -16.95
N ALA A 459 -3.97 41.04 -15.74
CA ALA A 459 -2.84 41.93 -15.47
C ALA A 459 -1.47 41.38 -15.90
N SER A 460 -1.38 40.08 -16.23
CA SER A 460 -0.16 39.43 -16.71
C SER A 460 0.00 39.44 -18.24
N GLN A 461 -0.93 40.07 -18.95
CA GLN A 461 -0.86 40.43 -20.38
C GLN A 461 -0.21 41.80 -20.54
#